data_AF-A0A3C2E7X1-F1
#
_entry.id   AF-A0A3C2E7X1-F1
#
_cell.length_a   1.000
_cell.length_b   1.000
_cell.length_c   1.000
_cell.angle_alpha   90.00
_cell.angle_beta   90.00
_cell.angle_gamma   90.00
#
_symmetry.space_group_name_H-M   'P 1'
#
loop_
_entity.id
_entity.type
_entity.pdbx_description
1 polymer ?
#
loop_
_entity_poly.entity_id
_entity_poly.type
_entity_poly.pdbx_seq_one_letter_code
_entity_poly.pdbx_strand_id
1 'polypeptide(L)' 'PDNPPRARIGSDRFDMFVADRDGFVEETEDERRLVRAMKAGAVMRVEATSQRGTATAYEFSLSGITAALNRVEELC' A
#
# COMPACT_ATOMS: atom_id res chain seq x y z
N PRO A 1 10.75 6.60 -14.01
CA PRO A 1 11.39 5.52 -13.22
C PRO A 1 10.97 4.17 -13.79
N ASP A 2 11.91 3.37 -14.29
CA ASP A 2 11.60 2.11 -15.01
C ASP A 2 11.03 0.99 -14.12
N ASN A 3 10.92 1.21 -12.80
CA ASN A 3 10.35 0.26 -11.87
C ASN A 3 9.28 0.95 -11.01
N PRO A 4 7.99 0.81 -11.34
CA PRO A 4 6.92 1.31 -10.50
C PRO A 4 6.96 0.63 -9.12
N PRO A 5 6.70 1.35 -8.02
CA PRO A 5 6.56 0.74 -6.72
C PRO A 5 5.40 -0.27 -6.70
N ARG A 6 5.52 -1.27 -5.84
CA ARG A 6 4.52 -2.33 -5.70
C ARG A 6 4.24 -2.60 -4.24
N ALA A 7 2.97 -2.65 -3.87
CA ALA A 7 2.53 -3.08 -2.55
C ALA A 7 2.08 -4.55 -2.58
N ARG A 8 2.40 -5.29 -1.53
CA ARG A 8 1.99 -6.67 -1.32
C ARG A 8 1.39 -6.87 0.06
N ILE A 9 0.24 -7.53 0.13
CA ILE A 9 -0.42 -7.90 1.37
C ILE A 9 -0.87 -9.35 1.21
N GLY A 10 -0.23 -10.27 1.94
CA GLY A 10 -0.43 -11.71 1.71
C GLY A 10 -0.09 -12.09 0.26
N SER A 11 -1.07 -12.66 -0.45
CA SER A 11 -0.97 -13.01 -1.87
C SER A 11 -1.34 -11.87 -2.83
N ASP A 12 -1.97 -10.81 -2.32
CA ASP A 12 -2.42 -9.70 -3.15
C ASP A 12 -1.25 -8.79 -3.54
N ARG A 13 -1.32 -8.29 -4.77
CA ARG A 13 -0.35 -7.37 -5.37
C ARG A 13 -1.09 -6.17 -5.94
N PHE A 14 -0.50 -5.00 -5.74
CA PHE A 14 -1.00 -3.72 -6.20
C PHE A 14 0.15 -2.95 -6.84
N ASP A 15 0.00 -2.63 -8.12
CA ASP A 15 0.94 -1.78 -8.83
C ASP A 15 0.64 -0.32 -8.47
N MET A 16 1.69 0.46 -8.25
CA MET A 16 1.59 1.84 -7.78
C MET A 16 2.42 2.74 -8.69
N PHE A 17 2.04 4.01 -8.76
CA PHE A 17 2.85 5.05 -9.37
C PHE A 17 3.32 6.06 -8.31
N VAL A 18 4.42 6.74 -8.60
CA VAL A 18 4.94 7.80 -7.71
C VAL A 18 4.51 9.14 -8.28
N ALA A 19 3.84 9.95 -7.46
CA ALA A 19 3.71 11.38 -7.72
C ALA A 19 4.48 12.12 -6.62
N ASP A 20 5.51 12.86 -7.02
CA ASP A 20 6.47 13.52 -6.13
C ASP A 20 7.14 12.59 -5.11
N ARG A 21 6.60 12.54 -3.89
CA ARG A 21 7.11 11.76 -2.75
C ARG A 21 6.13 10.70 -2.26
N ASP A 22 4.96 10.62 -2.89
CA ASP A 22 3.86 9.76 -2.46
C ASP A 22 3.61 8.66 -3.50
N GLY A 23 3.27 7.48 -3.00
CA GLY A 23 2.89 6.32 -3.81
C GLY A 23 1.38 6.22 -3.89
N PHE A 24 0.84 6.20 -5.10
CA PHE A 24 -0.59 6.13 -5.36
C PHE A 24 -0.94 4.85 -6.13
N VAL A 25 -2.15 4.36 -5.91
CA VAL A 25 -2.77 3.33 -6.74
C VAL A 25 -3.53 4.03 -7.86
N GLU A 26 -3.38 3.55 -9.09
CA GLU A 26 -3.97 4.20 -10.27
C GLU A 26 -5.48 3.98 -10.36
N GLU A 27 -5.94 2.77 -10.08
CA GLU A 27 -7.34 2.38 -10.25
C GLU A 27 -8.13 2.44 -8.94
N THR A 28 -9.31 3.05 -8.97
CA THR A 28 -10.22 3.13 -7.79
C THR A 28 -10.70 1.74 -7.34
N GLU A 29 -10.78 0.77 -8.26
CA GLU A 29 -11.08 -0.62 -7.91
C GLU A 29 -9.97 -1.26 -7.08
N ASP A 30 -8.72 -0.98 -7.43
CA ASP A 30 -7.55 -1.45 -6.71
C ASP A 30 -7.41 -0.76 -5.35
N GLU A 31 -7.82 0.51 -5.22
CA GLU A 31 -7.88 1.19 -3.93
C GLU A 31 -8.82 0.47 -2.96
N ARG A 32 -10.05 0.14 -3.39
CA ARG A 32 -11.00 -0.61 -2.55
C ARG A 32 -10.49 -2.00 -2.21
N ARG A 33 -9.82 -2.67 -3.15
CA ARG A 33 -9.22 -3.99 -2.91
C ARG A 33 -8.04 -3.91 -1.96
N LEU A 34 -7.21 -2.87 -2.06
CA LEU A 34 -6.10 -2.59 -1.16
C LEU A 34 -6.62 -2.40 0.26
N VAL A 35 -7.63 -1.55 0.48
CA VAL A 35 -8.21 -1.33 1.81
C VAL A 35 -8.77 -2.63 2.40
N ARG A 36 -9.47 -3.45 1.61
CA ARG A 36 -9.95 -4.76 2.07
C ARG A 36 -8.80 -5.70 2.44
N ALA A 37 -7.75 -5.77 1.60
CA ALA A 37 -6.56 -6.56 1.88
C ALA A 37 -5.85 -6.07 3.14
N MET A 38 -5.77 -4.75 3.35
CA MET A 38 -5.22 -4.14 4.55
C MET A 38 -6.01 -4.51 5.81
N LYS A 39 -7.36 -4.45 5.75
CA LYS A 39 -8.23 -4.84 6.87
C LYS A 39 -8.09 -6.34 7.23
N ALA A 40 -7.81 -7.20 6.24
CA ALA A 40 -7.68 -8.65 6.42
C ALA A 40 -6.24 -9.13 6.70
N GLY A 41 -5.24 -8.35 6.31
CA GLY A 41 -3.82 -8.68 6.41
C GLY A 41 -3.18 -8.20 7.71
N ALA A 42 -2.00 -8.75 8.01
CA ALA A 42 -1.20 -8.37 9.19
C ALA A 42 0.03 -7.52 8.85
N VAL A 43 0.57 -7.65 7.63
CA VAL A 43 1.77 -6.95 7.16
C VAL A 43 1.58 -6.54 5.71
N MET A 44 1.97 -5.30 5.38
CA MET A 44 2.08 -4.79 4.02
C MET A 44 3.55 -4.58 3.66
N ARG A 45 3.98 -5.14 2.54
CA ARG A 45 5.33 -4.97 2.01
C ARG A 45 5.31 -4.06 0.79
N VAL A 46 6.06 -2.97 0.82
CA VAL A 46 6.20 -2.03 -0.30
C VAL A 46 7.59 -2.17 -0.89
N GLU A 47 7.66 -2.47 -2.18
CA GLU A 47 8.90 -2.60 -2.92
C GLU A 47 9.03 -1.48 -3.93
N ALA A 48 10.16 -0.78 -3.92
CA ALA A 48 10.44 0.32 -4.82
C ALA A 48 11.90 0.30 -5.27
N THR A 49 12.23 1.07 -6.30
CA THR A 49 13.63 1.35 -6.65
C THR A 49 13.89 2.82 -6.36
N SER A 50 14.86 3.09 -5.49
CA SER A 50 15.28 4.47 -5.21
C SER A 50 15.88 5.14 -6.46
N GLN A 51 15.93 6.48 -6.49
CA GLN A 51 16.57 7.22 -7.60
C GLN A 51 18.03 6.82 -7.85
N ARG A 52 18.70 6.22 -6.85
CA ARG A 52 20.08 5.72 -6.93
C ARG A 52 20.19 4.31 -7.53
N GLY A 53 19.09 3.72 -7.98
CA GLY A 53 19.04 2.36 -8.54
C GLY A 53 19.02 1.25 -7.50
N THR A 54 18.99 1.58 -6.20
CA THR A 54 18.91 0.58 -5.13
C THR A 54 17.48 0.08 -4.98
N ALA A 55 17.28 -1.24 -5.07
CA ALA A 55 16.02 -1.89 -4.70
C ALA A 55 15.79 -1.75 -3.19
N THR A 56 14.66 -1.17 -2.81
CA THR A 56 14.24 -0.98 -1.43
C THR A 56 12.97 -1.77 -1.17
N ALA A 57 12.87 -2.31 0.04
CA ALA A 57 11.65 -2.94 0.52
C ALA A 57 11.36 -2.46 1.94
N TYR A 58 10.12 -2.07 2.18
CA TYR A 58 9.62 -1.63 3.47
C TYR A 58 8.51 -2.57 3.92
N GLU A 59 8.48 -2.89 5.20
CA GLU A 59 7.41 -3.71 5.80
C GLU A 59 6.69 -2.88 6.85
N PHE A 60 5.37 -2.79 6.70
CA PHE A 60 4.48 -2.04 7.56
C PHE A 60 3.56 -3.03 8.26
N SER A 61 3.48 -2.94 9.59
CA SER A 61 2.47 -3.67 10.36
C SER A 61 1.10 -3.07 10.07
N LEU A 62 0.13 -3.94 9.78
CA LEU A 62 -1.28 -3.59 9.62
C LEU A 62 -2.08 -3.80 10.92
N SER A 63 -1.40 -4.15 12.01
CA SER A 63 -2.04 -4.31 13.32
C SER A 63 -2.78 -3.03 13.72
N GLY A 64 -4.10 -3.12 13.88
CA GLY A 64 -4.94 -2.00 14.29
C GLY A 64 -5.50 -1.15 13.15
N ILE A 65 -5.19 -1.44 11.88
CA ILE A 65 -5.72 -0.65 10.76
C ILE A 65 -7.24 -0.71 10.66
N THR A 66 -7.84 -1.86 10.96
CA THR A 66 -9.30 -2.02 11.00
C THR A 66 -9.93 -1.11 12.06
N ALA A 67 -9.34 -1.02 13.25
CA ALA A 67 -9.84 -0.15 14.31
C ALA A 67 -9.72 1.34 13.91
N ALA A 68 -8.60 1.73 13.29
CA ALA A 68 -8.40 3.08 12.80
C ALA A 68 -9.42 3.47 11.72
N LEU A 69 -9.66 2.58 10.73
CA LEU A 69 -10.62 2.83 9.65
C LEU A 69 -12.06 2.90 10.17
N ASN A 70 -12.46 2.00 11.07
CA ASN A 70 -13.79 2.07 11.69
C ASN A 70 -13.98 3.39 12.47
N ARG A 71 -12.93 3.87 13.15
CA ARG A 71 -12.99 5.13 13.87
C ARG A 71 -13.15 6.33 12.94
N VAL A 72 -12.56 6.29 11.73
CA VAL A 72 -12.77 7.32 10.70
C VAL A 72 -14.21 7.29 10.20
N GLU A 73 -14.77 6.11 9.95
CA GLU A 73 -16.17 5.95 9.53
C GLU A 73 -17.17 6.49 10.59
N GLU A 74 -16.89 6.35 11.89
CA GLU A 74 -17.73 6.89 12.97
C GLU A 74 -17.66 8.42 13.13
N LEU A 75 -16.61 9.07 12.61
CA LEU A 75 -16.39 10.51 12.74
C LEU A 75 -17.01 11.31 11.59
N CYS A 76 -17.47 10.64 10.54
CA CYS A 76 -18.16 11.23 9.38
C CYS A 76 -19.69 11.07 9.51
#